data_AF-A0ABC8UJN6-F1
#
_entry.id   AF-A0ABC8UJN6-F1
#
_cell.length_a   1.000
_cell.length_b   1.000
_cell.length_c   1.000
_cell.angle_alpha   90.00
_cell.angle_beta   90.00
_cell.angle_gamma   90.00
#
_symmetry.space_group_name_H-M   'P 1'
#
loop_
_entity.id
_entity.type
_entity.pdbx_description
1 polymer ?
#
loop_
_entity_poly.entity_id
_entity_poly.type
_entity_poly.pdbx_seq_one_letter_code
_entity_poly.pdbx_strand_id
1 'polypeptide(L)'
;MAIRQGMSASYSLRSSTAPYNTQQTGKIRVPVIQSLPDSHKWSIAHDLTLVSNPSQDYEYLLGNRISIVEDDVQNKHARKLKEVRQVLSKAGEEPLEGLFLIDAIQRLGIEYHFQEEIEAILHRQYMAINTDVHKYKDLYEVSLGFRLLRQEGYYVPPDVFSNFNSKEGKFIGELSKDLKGVVALFEASQLSIEGEDILDEATNFSRQVLNEWVTRLDHHQARTVAFTLRNPYHKSLGRFIAKNFIIDFRGTNGWENDLLALAKMDFSLVQSIHQTEICQVSKWWRDLGLAKE
;
A
#
# COMPACT_ATOMS: atom_id res chain seq x y z
N MET A 1 -38.13 4.60 -25.47
CA MET A 1 -38.35 5.81 -26.30
C MET A 1 -37.62 6.94 -25.60
N ALA A 2 -36.47 7.34 -26.15
CA ALA A 2 -35.51 8.26 -25.53
C ALA A 2 -35.93 9.72 -25.72
N ILE A 3 -35.79 10.54 -24.69
CA ILE A 3 -35.74 12.01 -24.82
C ILE A 3 -34.54 12.51 -24.03
N ARG A 4 -33.52 12.94 -24.78
CA ARG A 4 -32.37 13.73 -24.32
C ARG A 4 -32.86 15.15 -24.03
N GLN A 5 -32.43 15.73 -22.90
CA GLN A 5 -32.29 17.18 -22.77
C GLN A 5 -30.84 17.47 -22.37
N GLY A 6 -30.18 18.28 -23.19
CA GLY A 6 -28.83 18.75 -22.98
C GLY A 6 -28.81 20.07 -22.20
N MET A 7 -27.74 20.29 -21.46
CA MET A 7 -27.32 21.62 -21.05
C MET A 7 -25.92 21.86 -21.60
N SER A 8 -25.85 22.82 -22.53
CA SER A 8 -24.63 23.39 -23.09
C SER A 8 -24.19 24.54 -22.18
N ALA A 9 -22.97 24.48 -21.66
CA ALA A 9 -22.31 25.61 -21.00
C ALA A 9 -21.13 26.03 -21.88
N SER A 10 -21.31 27.14 -22.59
CA SER A 10 -20.30 27.81 -23.39
C SER A 10 -19.44 28.73 -22.52
N TYR A 11 -18.16 28.40 -22.35
CA TYR A 11 -17.18 29.31 -21.77
C TYR A 11 -16.50 30.12 -22.88
N SER A 12 -16.66 31.44 -22.85
CA SER A 12 -16.00 32.38 -23.76
C SER A 12 -14.56 32.64 -23.33
N LEU A 13 -13.59 32.33 -24.19
CA LEU A 13 -12.21 32.80 -24.07
C LEU A 13 -12.15 34.27 -24.50
N ARG A 14 -11.90 35.19 -23.57
CA ARG A 14 -11.46 36.56 -23.90
C ARG A 14 -9.93 36.58 -23.97
N SER A 15 -9.44 36.77 -25.19
CA SER A 15 -8.08 37.14 -25.53
C SER A 15 -7.81 38.59 -25.09
N SER A 16 -6.65 38.83 -24.47
CA SER A 16 -6.10 40.17 -24.26
C SER A 16 -4.68 40.20 -24.81
N THR A 17 -4.50 40.94 -25.90
CA THR A 17 -3.23 41.28 -26.57
C THR A 17 -2.82 42.68 -26.11
N ALA A 18 -1.64 42.90 -25.51
CA ALA A 18 -0.36 43.31 -26.13
C ALA A 18 0.30 44.34 -25.15
N PRO A 19 1.57 44.81 -25.30
CA PRO A 19 2.55 44.53 -26.36
C PRO A 19 3.95 44.10 -25.88
N TYR A 20 4.72 43.64 -26.86
CA TYR A 20 6.15 43.32 -26.85
C TYR A 20 7.02 44.52 -26.47
N ASN A 21 8.05 44.28 -25.65
CA ASN A 21 9.22 45.14 -25.55
C ASN A 21 10.49 44.29 -25.66
N THR A 22 11.31 44.64 -26.64
CA THR A 22 12.50 43.89 -27.08
C THR A 22 13.75 44.53 -26.49
N GLN A 23 14.76 43.68 -26.24
CA GLN A 23 16.18 43.96 -25.99
C GLN A 23 16.60 44.17 -24.53
N GLN A 24 17.18 43.12 -23.94
CA GLN A 24 18.62 43.12 -23.62
C GLN A 24 19.15 41.69 -23.61
N THR A 25 20.11 41.43 -24.50
CA THR A 25 20.81 40.17 -24.70
C THR A 25 21.78 39.92 -23.54
N GLY A 26 21.32 39.24 -22.50
CA GLY A 26 22.17 38.56 -21.53
C GLY A 26 22.50 37.16 -22.05
N LYS A 27 23.78 36.86 -22.25
CA LYS A 27 24.28 35.52 -22.63
C LYS A 27 23.72 34.46 -21.67
N ILE A 28 22.75 33.67 -22.11
CA ILE A 28 22.36 32.44 -21.42
C ILE A 28 23.54 31.48 -21.56
N ARG A 29 24.26 31.26 -20.46
CA ARG A 29 25.15 30.10 -20.33
C ARG A 29 24.25 28.87 -20.40
N VAL A 30 24.30 28.16 -21.53
CA VAL A 30 23.79 26.79 -21.61
C VAL A 30 24.61 25.97 -20.60
N PRO A 31 23.99 25.31 -19.61
CA PRO A 31 24.73 24.37 -18.79
C PRO A 31 25.24 23.27 -19.73
N VAL A 32 26.56 23.08 -19.75
CA VAL A 32 27.18 21.91 -20.35
C VAL A 32 26.58 20.70 -19.63
N ILE A 33 25.77 19.92 -20.33
CA ILE A 33 25.33 18.61 -19.85
C ILE A 33 26.60 17.78 -19.74
N GLN A 34 27.07 17.59 -18.51
CA GLN A 34 28.06 16.57 -18.22
C GLN A 34 27.49 15.24 -18.71
N SER A 35 28.27 14.56 -19.55
CA SER A 35 27.99 13.23 -20.08
C SER A 35 27.49 12.31 -18.96
N LEU A 36 26.36 11.65 -19.21
CA LEU A 36 25.88 10.55 -18.38
C LEU A 36 27.03 9.56 -18.12
N PRO A 37 27.25 9.11 -16.87
CA PRO A 37 28.10 7.96 -16.64
C PRO A 37 27.52 6.75 -17.38
N ASP A 38 28.41 6.00 -18.02
CA ASP A 38 28.10 4.84 -18.84
C ASP A 38 27.01 3.95 -18.23
N SER A 39 26.10 3.49 -19.09
CA SER A 39 25.05 2.55 -18.73
C SER A 39 25.65 1.31 -18.08
N HIS A 40 25.63 1.26 -16.75
CA HIS A 40 25.82 0.02 -16.02
C HIS A 40 24.68 -0.91 -16.45
N LYS A 41 25.03 -1.89 -17.27
CA LYS A 41 24.19 -3.05 -17.60
C LYS A 41 23.61 -3.56 -16.29
N TRP A 42 22.28 -3.51 -16.16
CA TRP A 42 21.55 -4.13 -15.06
C TRP A 42 21.73 -5.66 -15.21
N SER A 43 22.83 -6.17 -14.68
CA SER A 43 23.06 -7.60 -14.51
C SER A 43 22.32 -8.02 -13.25
N ILE A 44 21.17 -8.69 -13.42
CA ILE A 44 20.41 -9.35 -12.35
C ILE A 44 21.12 -10.66 -11.91
N ALA A 45 22.33 -10.94 -12.38
CA ALA A 45 22.89 -12.29 -12.37
C ALA A 45 23.71 -12.69 -11.14
N HIS A 46 23.80 -11.90 -10.07
CA HIS A 46 24.77 -12.22 -8.99
C HIS A 46 24.23 -12.57 -7.60
N ASP A 47 22.93 -12.45 -7.31
CA ASP A 47 22.44 -12.86 -5.97
C ASP A 47 21.07 -13.55 -5.93
N LEU A 48 20.55 -13.97 -7.09
CA LEU A 48 19.45 -14.93 -7.15
C LEU A 48 19.96 -16.20 -7.82
N THR A 49 20.60 -17.08 -7.05
CA THR A 49 20.58 -18.50 -7.39
C THR A 49 19.15 -19.01 -7.23
N LEU A 50 18.27 -18.59 -8.14
CA LEU A 50 17.12 -19.38 -8.54
C LEU A 50 17.73 -20.62 -9.19
N VAL A 51 17.88 -21.67 -8.39
CA VAL A 51 18.15 -23.02 -8.90
C VAL A 51 16.91 -23.43 -9.68
N SER A 52 16.84 -22.97 -10.92
CA SER A 52 15.91 -23.45 -11.93
C SER A 52 16.44 -24.80 -12.41
N ASN A 53 16.25 -25.84 -11.60
CA ASN A 53 16.23 -27.21 -12.10
C ASN A 53 14.76 -27.56 -12.36
N PRO A 54 14.26 -27.42 -13.60
CA PRO A 54 12.97 -27.99 -13.96
C PRO A 54 13.15 -29.50 -14.02
N SER A 55 12.94 -30.20 -12.90
CA SER A 55 12.78 -31.65 -12.98
C SER A 55 11.50 -31.94 -13.75
N GLN A 56 11.59 -32.80 -14.76
CA GLN A 56 10.46 -33.34 -15.53
C GLN A 56 9.42 -34.05 -14.63
N ASP A 57 9.74 -34.30 -13.36
CA ASP A 57 8.85 -34.92 -12.38
C ASP A 57 7.73 -34.01 -11.83
N TYR A 58 7.83 -32.68 -12.01
CA TYR A 58 6.82 -31.75 -11.47
C TYR A 58 5.50 -31.77 -12.27
N GLU A 59 5.54 -31.93 -13.60
CA GLU A 59 4.32 -31.90 -14.44
C GLU A 59 3.37 -33.09 -14.17
N TYR A 60 3.91 -34.27 -13.83
CA TYR A 60 3.11 -35.49 -13.65
C TYR A 60 2.55 -35.65 -12.23
N LEU A 61 3.26 -35.16 -11.21
CA LEU A 61 2.82 -35.21 -9.81
C LEU A 61 1.75 -34.17 -9.46
N LEU A 62 1.72 -33.05 -10.19
CA LEU A 62 0.66 -32.03 -10.06
C LEU A 62 -0.66 -32.48 -10.72
N GLY A 63 -0.66 -33.23 -11.82
CA GLY A 63 -1.86 -33.37 -12.65
C GLY A 63 -3.09 -34.07 -12.03
N ASN A 64 -2.90 -35.11 -11.19
CA ASN A 64 -4.00 -36.02 -10.84
C ASN A 64 -4.36 -36.08 -9.34
N ARG A 65 -3.51 -35.54 -8.45
CA ARG A 65 -3.77 -35.45 -6.99
C ARG A 65 -4.33 -34.09 -6.56
N ILE A 66 -4.31 -33.13 -7.49
CA ILE A 66 -4.59 -31.71 -7.26
C ILE A 66 -6.07 -31.38 -7.46
N SER A 67 -6.78 -32.00 -8.41
CA SER A 67 -8.17 -31.63 -8.72
C SER A 67 -9.14 -31.76 -7.53
N ILE A 68 -9.08 -32.86 -6.76
CA ILE A 68 -9.99 -33.09 -5.62
C ILE A 68 -9.60 -32.23 -4.40
N VAL A 69 -8.30 -31.98 -4.20
CA VAL A 69 -7.79 -31.16 -3.08
C VAL A 69 -7.98 -29.67 -3.38
N GLU A 70 -7.87 -29.24 -4.63
CA GLU A 70 -8.16 -27.89 -5.07
C GLU A 70 -9.64 -27.56 -4.91
N ASP A 71 -10.56 -28.46 -5.25
CA ASP A 71 -11.99 -28.21 -5.08
C ASP A 71 -12.39 -28.01 -3.60
N ASP A 72 -11.89 -28.82 -2.67
CA ASP A 72 -12.15 -28.64 -1.23
C ASP A 72 -11.50 -27.35 -0.69
N VAL A 73 -10.29 -27.02 -1.14
CA VAL A 73 -9.57 -25.79 -0.75
C VAL A 73 -10.27 -24.54 -1.31
N GLN A 74 -10.69 -24.56 -2.57
CA GLN A 74 -11.44 -23.45 -3.20
C GLN A 74 -12.80 -23.27 -2.53
N ASN A 75 -13.51 -24.35 -2.21
CA ASN A 75 -14.77 -24.27 -1.48
C ASN A 75 -14.59 -23.69 -0.07
N LYS A 76 -13.52 -24.07 0.65
CA LYS A 76 -13.17 -23.48 1.95
C LYS A 76 -12.79 -22.00 1.84
N HIS A 77 -12.00 -21.63 0.84
CA HIS A 77 -11.64 -20.25 0.54
C HIS A 77 -12.89 -19.40 0.25
N ALA A 78 -13.79 -19.88 -0.61
CA ALA A 78 -15.05 -19.20 -0.92
C ALA A 78 -15.98 -19.03 0.29
N ARG A 79 -16.02 -20.01 1.20
CA ARG A 79 -16.76 -19.87 2.47
C ARG A 79 -16.13 -18.80 3.35
N LYS A 80 -14.80 -18.82 3.50
CA LYS A 80 -14.08 -17.86 4.33
C LYS A 80 -14.17 -16.44 3.78
N LEU A 81 -14.19 -16.26 2.46
CA LEU A 81 -14.49 -14.98 1.81
C LEU A 81 -15.85 -14.41 2.25
N LYS A 82 -16.89 -15.25 2.30
CA LYS A 82 -18.23 -14.83 2.76
C LYS A 82 -18.23 -14.46 4.24
N GLU A 83 -17.54 -15.22 5.08
CA GLU A 83 -17.42 -14.95 6.52
C GLU A 83 -16.73 -13.59 6.76
N VAL A 84 -15.58 -13.34 6.13
CA VAL A 84 -14.86 -12.05 6.24
C VAL A 84 -15.70 -10.90 5.70
N ARG A 85 -16.44 -11.10 4.61
CA ARG A 85 -17.36 -10.07 4.09
C ARG A 85 -18.44 -9.70 5.09
N GLN A 86 -19.01 -10.68 5.80
CA GLN A 86 -19.99 -10.42 6.86
C GLN A 86 -19.38 -9.68 8.05
N VAL A 87 -18.12 -9.98 8.40
CA VAL A 87 -17.38 -9.22 9.43
C VAL A 87 -17.21 -7.77 8.98
N LEU A 88 -16.75 -7.52 7.75
CA LEU A 88 -16.61 -6.18 7.17
C LEU A 88 -17.92 -5.39 7.22
N SER A 89 -19.05 -6.02 6.87
CA SER A 89 -20.35 -5.34 6.92
C SER A 89 -20.76 -4.92 8.33
N LYS A 90 -20.43 -5.73 9.35
CA LYS A 90 -20.80 -5.47 10.76
C LYS A 90 -19.80 -4.54 11.45
N ALA A 91 -18.52 -4.90 11.46
CA ALA A 91 -17.45 -4.15 12.10
C ALA A 91 -17.21 -2.81 11.40
N GLY A 92 -17.50 -2.71 10.10
CA GLY A 92 -17.43 -1.46 9.35
C GLY A 92 -18.46 -0.40 9.78
N GLU A 93 -19.38 -0.70 10.70
CA GLU A 93 -20.24 0.30 11.33
C GLU A 93 -19.50 1.12 12.39
N GLU A 94 -18.54 0.52 13.10
CA GLU A 94 -17.70 1.21 14.06
C GLU A 94 -16.47 1.84 13.35
N PRO A 95 -16.22 3.15 13.51
CA PRO A 95 -15.17 3.84 12.77
C PRO A 95 -13.76 3.25 12.87
N LEU A 96 -13.34 2.82 14.06
CA LEU A 96 -11.96 2.39 14.30
C LEU A 96 -11.74 0.93 13.92
N GLU A 97 -12.67 0.06 14.30
CA GLU A 97 -12.68 -1.36 13.97
C GLU A 97 -12.75 -1.54 12.45
N GLY A 98 -13.56 -0.74 11.76
CA GLY A 98 -13.60 -0.70 10.30
C GLY A 98 -12.25 -0.36 9.66
N LEU A 99 -11.56 0.69 10.14
CA LEU A 99 -10.24 1.06 9.62
C LEU A 99 -9.16 0.01 9.93
N PHE A 100 -9.18 -0.57 11.14
CA PHE A 100 -8.25 -1.62 11.52
C PHE A 100 -8.44 -2.88 10.64
N LEU A 101 -9.69 -3.24 10.36
CA LEU A 101 -10.04 -4.36 9.49
C LEU A 101 -9.54 -4.15 8.06
N ILE A 102 -9.74 -2.95 7.50
CA ILE A 102 -9.22 -2.58 6.18
C ILE A 102 -7.69 -2.67 6.16
N ASP A 103 -7.01 -2.14 7.17
CA ASP A 103 -5.55 -2.19 7.23
C ASP A 103 -5.03 -3.63 7.27
N ALA A 104 -5.65 -4.49 8.07
CA ALA A 104 -5.31 -5.91 8.13
C ALA A 104 -5.51 -6.58 6.77
N ILE A 105 -6.63 -6.32 6.08
CA ILE A 105 -6.93 -6.88 4.76
C ILE A 105 -5.89 -6.44 3.72
N GLN A 106 -5.55 -5.15 3.67
CA GLN A 106 -4.55 -4.59 2.76
C GLN A 106 -3.15 -5.13 3.04
N ARG A 107 -2.76 -5.26 4.32
CA ARG A 107 -1.46 -5.80 4.72
C ARG A 107 -1.36 -7.31 4.49
N LEU A 108 -2.47 -8.04 4.55
CA LEU A 108 -2.55 -9.46 4.22
C LEU A 108 -2.59 -9.73 2.70
N GLY A 109 -2.73 -8.69 1.86
CA GLY A 109 -2.66 -8.80 0.40
C GLY A 109 -3.89 -9.48 -0.20
N ILE A 110 -5.06 -9.30 0.43
CA ILE A 110 -6.35 -9.89 0.03
C ILE A 110 -7.43 -8.81 -0.25
N GLU A 111 -7.03 -7.55 -0.32
CA GLU A 111 -7.91 -6.39 -0.54
C GLU A 111 -8.70 -6.45 -1.84
N TYR A 112 -8.15 -7.08 -2.87
CA TYR A 112 -8.78 -7.21 -4.18
C TYR A 112 -10.09 -8.02 -4.15
N HIS A 113 -10.35 -8.78 -3.08
CA HIS A 113 -11.63 -9.47 -2.87
C HIS A 113 -12.72 -8.56 -2.28
N PHE A 114 -12.35 -7.42 -1.69
CA PHE A 114 -13.22 -6.62 -0.82
C PHE A 114 -13.29 -5.14 -1.23
N GLN A 115 -13.03 -4.82 -2.50
CA GLN A 115 -12.92 -3.44 -2.98
C GLN A 115 -14.19 -2.63 -2.69
N GLU A 116 -15.37 -3.20 -2.94
CA GLU A 116 -16.66 -2.53 -2.70
C GLU A 116 -16.88 -2.26 -1.20
N GLU A 117 -16.56 -3.22 -0.32
CA GLU A 117 -16.66 -3.02 1.12
C GLU A 117 -15.70 -1.95 1.64
N ILE A 118 -14.45 -1.98 1.17
CA ILE A 118 -13.41 -1.03 1.54
C ILE A 118 -13.85 0.38 1.13
N GLU A 119 -14.30 0.56 -0.11
CA GLU A 119 -14.79 1.83 -0.63
C GLU A 119 -15.96 2.35 0.21
N ALA A 120 -16.95 1.50 0.51
CA ALA A 120 -18.13 1.88 1.29
C ALA A 120 -17.80 2.28 2.74
N ILE A 121 -16.84 1.61 3.39
CA ILE A 121 -16.39 1.96 4.74
C ILE A 121 -15.62 3.28 4.70
N LEU A 122 -14.66 3.44 3.79
CA LEU A 122 -13.84 4.65 3.70
C LEU A 122 -14.66 5.87 3.30
N HIS A 123 -15.64 5.72 2.42
CA HIS A 123 -16.57 6.79 2.08
C HIS A 123 -17.31 7.31 3.32
N ARG A 124 -17.81 6.40 4.17
CA ARG A 124 -18.46 6.77 5.44
C ARG A 124 -17.50 7.47 6.39
N GLN A 125 -16.24 7.02 6.48
CA GLN A 125 -15.23 7.69 7.29
C GLN A 125 -14.92 9.09 6.79
N TYR A 126 -14.77 9.26 5.48
CA TYR A 126 -14.52 10.54 4.86
C TYR A 126 -15.65 11.55 5.13
N MET A 127 -16.91 11.13 4.96
CA MET A 127 -18.08 11.96 5.30
C MET A 127 -18.06 12.37 6.77
N ALA A 128 -17.70 11.45 7.67
CA ALA A 128 -17.69 11.72 9.10
C ALA A 128 -16.57 12.69 9.53
N ILE A 129 -15.37 12.60 8.95
CA ILE A 129 -14.27 13.54 9.24
C ILE A 129 -14.61 14.95 8.78
N ASN A 130 -15.31 15.08 7.64
CA ASN A 130 -15.77 16.38 7.15
C ASN A 130 -16.83 17.01 8.06
N THR A 131 -17.58 16.20 8.84
CA THR A 131 -18.52 16.72 9.84
C THR A 131 -17.87 17.01 11.19
N ASP A 132 -16.86 16.24 11.57
CA ASP A 132 -16.13 16.39 12.84
C ASP A 132 -14.64 16.05 12.62
N VAL A 133 -13.83 17.09 12.50
CA VAL A 133 -12.38 16.98 12.30
C VAL A 133 -11.68 16.35 13.52
N HIS A 134 -12.32 16.35 14.69
CA HIS A 134 -11.82 15.75 15.92
C HIS A 134 -12.37 14.34 16.21
N LYS A 135 -12.96 13.70 15.20
CA LYS A 135 -13.49 12.33 15.32
C LYS A 135 -12.48 11.34 15.86
N TYR A 136 -11.23 11.42 15.38
CA TYR A 136 -10.13 10.58 15.82
C TYR A 136 -9.43 11.21 17.02
N LYS A 137 -9.16 10.38 18.04
CA LYS A 137 -8.75 10.88 19.36
C LYS A 137 -7.24 10.81 19.58
N ASP A 138 -6.59 9.80 19.01
CA ASP A 138 -5.16 9.56 19.20
C ASP A 138 -4.38 9.58 17.88
N LEU A 139 -3.05 9.57 18.00
CA LEU A 139 -2.14 9.65 16.87
C LEU A 139 -2.30 8.45 15.92
N TYR A 140 -2.57 7.26 16.46
CA TYR A 140 -2.76 6.06 15.67
C TYR A 140 -4.01 6.15 14.80
N GLU A 141 -5.15 6.53 15.39
CA GLU A 141 -6.42 6.65 14.69
C GLU A 141 -6.35 7.71 13.58
N VAL A 142 -5.82 8.90 13.88
CA VAL A 142 -5.68 9.99 12.89
C VAL A 142 -4.77 9.55 11.75
N SER A 143 -3.61 8.96 12.08
CA SER A 143 -2.64 8.52 11.07
C SER A 143 -3.20 7.41 10.19
N LEU A 144 -3.90 6.44 10.79
CA LEU A 144 -4.50 5.33 10.08
C LEU A 144 -5.60 5.82 9.12
N GLY A 145 -6.52 6.64 9.61
CA GLY A 145 -7.60 7.22 8.80
C GLY A 145 -7.05 8.06 7.65
N PHE A 146 -6.11 8.97 7.94
CA PHE A 146 -5.43 9.78 6.94
C PHE A 146 -4.81 8.93 5.83
N ARG A 147 -4.04 7.91 6.22
CA ARG A 147 -3.36 7.02 5.29
C ARG A 147 -4.36 6.28 4.40
N LEU A 148 -5.31 5.57 4.98
CA LEU A 148 -6.27 4.74 4.23
C LEU A 148 -7.12 5.58 3.28
N LEU A 149 -7.53 6.77 3.70
CA LEU A 149 -8.29 7.69 2.85
C LEU A 149 -7.48 8.20 1.66
N ARG A 150 -6.25 8.67 1.90
CA ARG A 150 -5.38 9.15 0.81
C ARG A 150 -4.99 8.04 -0.16
N GLN A 151 -4.81 6.81 0.33
CA GLN A 151 -4.52 5.65 -0.52
C GLN A 151 -5.65 5.39 -1.54
N GLU A 152 -6.90 5.63 -1.16
CA GLU A 152 -8.07 5.50 -2.05
C GLU A 152 -8.43 6.81 -2.77
N GLY A 153 -7.54 7.80 -2.78
CA GLY A 153 -7.70 9.03 -3.55
C GLY A 153 -8.55 10.13 -2.89
N TYR A 154 -8.95 9.97 -1.63
CA TYR A 154 -9.58 11.06 -0.89
C TYR A 154 -8.55 12.12 -0.49
N TYR A 155 -8.87 13.39 -0.71
CA TYR A 155 -8.05 14.48 -0.20
C TYR A 155 -8.32 14.69 1.29
N VAL A 156 -7.29 14.48 2.12
CA VAL A 156 -7.31 14.79 3.55
C VAL A 156 -6.18 15.77 3.83
N PRO A 157 -6.42 16.99 4.32
CA PRO A 157 -5.37 17.97 4.55
C PRO A 157 -4.41 17.52 5.68
N PRO A 158 -3.12 17.87 5.62
CA PRO A 158 -2.16 17.49 6.65
C PRO A 158 -2.43 18.17 8.00
N ASP A 159 -3.24 19.23 8.02
CA ASP A 159 -3.66 19.94 9.23
C ASP A 159 -4.40 19.07 10.25
N VAL A 160 -4.88 17.88 9.86
CA VAL A 160 -5.41 16.89 10.82
C VAL A 160 -4.37 16.51 11.88
N PHE A 161 -3.08 16.68 11.59
CA PHE A 161 -2.00 16.42 12.53
C PHE A 161 -1.65 17.61 13.44
N SER A 162 -2.21 18.81 13.21
CA SER A 162 -1.82 20.03 13.94
C SER A 162 -2.02 19.94 15.45
N ASN A 163 -2.94 19.10 15.93
CA ASN A 163 -3.15 18.87 17.37
C ASN A 163 -2.00 18.12 18.06
N PHE A 164 -1.09 17.53 17.28
CA PHE A 164 0.08 16.80 17.76
C PHE A 164 1.36 17.64 17.73
N ASN A 165 1.25 18.91 17.33
CA ASN A 165 2.38 19.82 17.18
C ASN A 165 2.49 20.78 18.37
N SER A 166 3.73 21.09 18.73
CA SER A 166 4.09 22.18 19.63
C SER A 166 3.83 23.54 18.97
N LYS A 167 3.93 24.61 19.77
CA LYS A 167 3.83 26.00 19.27
C LYS A 167 4.90 26.35 18.23
N GLU A 168 5.98 25.58 18.16
CA GLU A 168 7.06 25.74 17.19
C GLU A 168 6.80 25.00 15.86
N GLY A 169 5.64 24.33 15.73
CA GLY A 169 5.27 23.58 14.53
C GLY A 169 5.85 22.17 14.46
N LYS A 170 6.60 21.71 15.49
CA LYS A 170 7.17 20.35 15.57
C LYS A 170 6.30 19.40 16.36
N PHE A 171 6.30 18.10 16.00
CA PHE A 171 5.61 17.07 16.79
C PHE A 171 6.09 17.05 18.25
N ILE A 172 5.15 16.96 19.19
CA ILE A 172 5.47 16.99 20.62
C ILE A 172 6.21 15.71 21.04
N GLY A 173 7.19 15.86 21.94
CA GLY A 173 8.07 14.77 22.35
C GLY A 173 7.33 13.63 23.08
N GLU A 174 6.19 13.89 23.73
CA GLU A 174 5.43 12.86 24.43
C GLU A 174 4.94 11.73 23.50
N LEU A 175 4.73 12.01 22.22
CA LEU A 175 4.28 11.03 21.23
C LEU A 175 5.29 9.91 21.01
N SER A 176 6.57 10.15 21.32
CA SER A 176 7.63 9.14 21.20
C SER A 176 7.40 7.89 22.05
N LYS A 177 6.51 7.96 23.05
CA LYS A 177 6.13 6.84 23.92
C LYS A 177 5.12 5.89 23.27
N ASP A 178 4.38 6.35 22.26
CA ASP A 178 3.39 5.53 21.55
C ASP A 178 4.00 4.94 20.27
N LEU A 179 4.64 3.77 20.41
CA LEU A 179 5.23 3.08 19.27
C LEU A 179 4.21 2.85 18.14
N LYS A 180 2.98 2.47 18.48
CA LYS A 180 1.94 2.12 17.51
C LYS A 180 1.50 3.35 16.72
N GLY A 181 1.25 4.47 17.41
CA GLY A 181 0.94 5.75 16.79
C GLY A 181 2.09 6.28 15.93
N VAL A 182 3.34 6.16 16.39
CA VAL A 182 4.50 6.63 15.62
C VAL A 182 4.73 5.79 14.35
N VAL A 183 4.54 4.46 14.40
CA VAL A 183 4.58 3.61 13.19
C VAL A 183 3.48 4.03 12.21
N ALA A 184 2.26 4.28 12.70
CA ALA A 184 1.17 4.72 11.83
C ALA A 184 1.43 6.10 11.22
N LEU A 185 1.98 7.05 12.00
CA LEU A 185 2.39 8.37 11.53
C LEU A 185 3.47 8.27 10.45
N PHE A 186 4.45 7.40 10.64
CA PHE A 186 5.48 7.15 9.63
C PHE A 186 4.85 6.65 8.33
N GLU A 187 3.98 5.64 8.39
CA GLU A 187 3.29 5.10 7.20
C GLU A 187 2.41 6.16 6.51
N ALA A 188 1.69 6.98 7.28
CA ALA A 188 0.85 8.07 6.79
C ALA A 188 1.66 9.16 6.08
N SER A 189 2.79 9.57 6.66
CA SER A 189 3.68 10.59 6.09
C SER A 189 4.27 10.19 4.74
N GLN A 190 4.28 8.90 4.38
CA GLN A 190 4.74 8.46 3.07
C GLN A 190 3.79 8.78 1.92
N LEU A 191 2.58 9.28 2.20
CA LEU A 191 1.63 9.85 1.24
C LEU A 191 1.73 11.38 1.12
N SER A 192 2.85 11.97 1.56
CA SER A 192 3.14 13.40 1.38
C SER A 192 3.20 13.78 -0.10
N ILE A 193 2.67 14.96 -0.42
CA ILE A 193 2.87 15.65 -1.70
C ILE A 193 3.67 16.94 -1.50
N GLU A 194 4.15 17.53 -2.59
CA GLU A 194 4.97 18.75 -2.53
C GLU A 194 4.24 19.90 -1.81
N GLY A 195 4.92 20.54 -0.86
CA GLY A 195 4.41 21.66 -0.08
C GLY A 195 3.74 21.29 1.26
N GLU A 196 3.74 20.02 1.65
CA GLU A 196 3.16 19.55 2.91
C GLU A 196 4.20 19.43 4.04
N ASP A 197 4.72 20.56 4.51
CA ASP A 197 5.79 20.64 5.53
C ASP A 197 5.48 19.83 6.81
N ILE A 198 4.21 19.73 7.19
CA ILE A 198 3.75 18.93 8.36
C ILE A 198 4.10 17.45 8.16
N LEU A 199 3.96 16.90 6.95
CA LEU A 199 4.23 15.49 6.67
C LEU A 199 5.72 15.22 6.46
N ASP A 200 6.46 16.20 5.99
CA ASP A 200 7.92 16.13 5.94
C ASP A 200 8.48 16.06 7.37
N GLU A 201 7.98 16.91 8.27
CA GLU A 201 8.34 16.84 9.69
C GLU A 201 7.83 15.54 10.34
N ALA A 202 6.63 15.06 9.98
CA ALA A 202 6.12 13.77 10.46
C ALA A 202 7.05 12.61 10.05
N THR A 203 7.57 12.64 8.82
CA THR A 203 8.55 11.67 8.32
C THR A 203 9.83 11.72 9.15
N ASN A 204 10.37 12.92 9.39
CA ASN A 204 11.61 13.11 10.14
C ASN A 204 11.47 12.66 11.60
N PHE A 205 10.46 13.17 12.30
CA PHE A 205 10.18 12.84 13.69
C PHE A 205 9.98 11.34 13.88
N SER A 206 9.06 10.74 13.11
CA SER A 206 8.74 9.33 13.27
C SER A 206 9.92 8.43 12.91
N ARG A 207 10.68 8.74 11.85
CA ARG A 207 11.90 7.98 11.50
C ARG A 207 12.94 8.03 12.61
N GLN A 208 13.18 9.20 13.21
CA GLN A 208 14.12 9.32 14.33
C GLN A 208 13.69 8.46 15.51
N VAL A 209 12.45 8.62 15.96
CA VAL A 209 11.90 7.88 17.11
C VAL A 209 11.94 6.37 16.86
N LEU A 210 11.52 5.91 15.67
CA LEU A 210 11.50 4.48 15.34
C LEU A 210 12.90 3.87 15.30
N ASN A 211 13.92 4.60 14.83
CA ASN A 211 15.31 4.14 14.89
C ASN A 211 15.79 3.95 16.33
N GLU A 212 15.38 4.83 17.26
CA GLU A 212 15.69 4.66 18.69
C GLU A 212 14.98 3.43 19.26
N TRP A 213 13.70 3.22 18.92
CA TRP A 213 12.94 2.03 19.34
C TRP A 213 13.56 0.72 18.86
N VAL A 214 14.06 0.65 17.62
CA VAL A 214 14.71 -0.55 17.07
C VAL A 214 15.86 -1.05 17.95
N THR A 215 16.56 -0.16 18.66
CA THR A 215 17.66 -0.54 19.58
C THR A 215 17.18 -1.13 20.92
N ARG A 216 15.90 -0.97 21.26
CA ARG A 216 15.32 -1.30 22.57
C ARG A 216 14.27 -2.41 22.52
N LEU A 217 13.69 -2.66 21.35
CA LEU A 217 12.67 -3.68 21.12
C LEU A 217 13.25 -5.09 21.13
N ASP A 218 12.40 -6.08 21.36
CA ASP A 218 12.79 -7.47 21.13
C ASP A 218 13.05 -7.72 19.64
N HIS A 219 13.75 -8.82 19.34
CA HIS A 219 14.18 -9.14 17.98
C HIS A 219 13.02 -9.15 16.96
N HIS A 220 11.83 -9.63 17.35
CA HIS A 220 10.69 -9.71 16.44
C HIS A 220 10.14 -8.32 16.12
N GLN A 221 9.83 -7.54 17.15
CA GLN A 221 9.32 -6.18 17.00
C GLN A 221 10.32 -5.25 16.28
N ALA A 222 11.60 -5.34 16.63
CA ALA A 222 12.66 -4.55 15.98
C ALA A 222 12.74 -4.86 14.48
N ARG A 223 12.60 -6.14 14.09
CA ARG A 223 12.56 -6.55 12.68
C ARG A 223 11.35 -5.96 11.96
N THR A 224 10.16 -6.00 12.55
CA THR A 224 8.95 -5.44 11.95
C THR A 224 9.08 -3.92 11.75
N VAL A 225 9.53 -3.19 12.77
CA VAL A 225 9.73 -1.73 12.68
C VAL A 225 10.79 -1.37 11.63
N ALA A 226 11.93 -2.05 11.64
CA ALA A 226 12.98 -1.84 10.63
C ALA A 226 12.50 -2.18 9.21
N PHE A 227 11.66 -3.21 9.06
CA PHE A 227 11.06 -3.57 7.78
C PHE A 227 10.13 -2.45 7.28
N THR A 228 9.27 -1.90 8.13
CA THR A 228 8.39 -0.76 7.79
C THR A 228 9.21 0.47 7.39
N LEU A 229 10.27 0.81 8.14
CA LEU A 229 11.14 1.96 7.82
C LEU A 229 11.80 1.86 6.44
N ARG A 230 12.12 0.63 6.00
CA ARG A 230 12.74 0.34 4.70
C ARG A 230 11.71 0.22 3.58
N ASN A 231 10.54 -0.35 3.88
CA ASN A 231 9.50 -0.68 2.92
C ASN A 231 8.14 -0.16 3.43
N PRO A 232 7.91 1.16 3.42
CA PRO A 232 6.61 1.68 3.78
C PRO A 232 5.55 1.15 2.83
N TYR A 233 4.35 0.88 3.34
CA TYR A 233 3.31 0.17 2.59
C TYR A 233 2.99 0.88 1.26
N HIS A 234 2.77 2.19 1.30
CA HIS A 234 2.44 2.98 0.10
C HIS A 234 3.54 2.97 -0.99
N LYS A 235 4.80 2.73 -0.61
CA LYS A 235 5.95 2.69 -1.52
C LYS A 235 6.36 1.25 -1.87
N SER A 236 5.56 0.27 -1.47
CA SER A 236 5.84 -1.14 -1.62
C SER A 236 4.76 -1.84 -2.44
N LEU A 237 5.12 -2.96 -3.05
CA LEU A 237 4.13 -3.83 -3.71
C LEU A 237 3.48 -4.73 -2.67
N GLY A 238 2.19 -4.50 -2.38
CA GLY A 238 1.42 -5.18 -1.32
C GLY A 238 1.61 -6.69 -1.32
N ARG A 239 1.55 -7.33 -2.49
CA ARG A 239 1.73 -8.78 -2.65
C ARG A 239 3.10 -9.31 -2.17
N PHE A 240 4.17 -8.53 -2.35
CA PHE A 240 5.51 -8.94 -1.96
C PHE A 240 5.73 -8.83 -0.45
N ILE A 241 5.11 -7.84 0.19
CA ILE A 241 5.26 -7.59 1.62
C ILE A 241 4.25 -8.38 2.47
N ALA A 242 3.12 -8.80 1.88
CA ALA A 242 2.07 -9.56 2.56
C ALA A 242 2.58 -10.84 3.24
N LYS A 243 3.57 -11.53 2.64
CA LYS A 243 4.16 -12.74 3.25
C LYS A 243 4.79 -12.47 4.62
N ASN A 244 5.48 -11.34 4.79
CA ASN A 244 6.07 -10.97 6.08
C ASN A 244 4.97 -10.69 7.10
N PHE A 245 3.91 -10.00 6.68
CA PHE A 245 2.77 -9.72 7.53
C PHE A 245 2.03 -11.01 7.94
N ILE A 246 1.79 -11.95 7.03
CA ILE A 246 1.16 -13.25 7.33
C ILE A 246 1.95 -14.04 8.40
N ILE A 247 3.28 -13.93 8.39
CA ILE A 247 4.15 -14.61 9.37
C ILE A 247 4.02 -13.95 10.75
N ASP A 248 3.97 -12.62 10.79
CA ASP A 248 3.97 -11.85 12.03
C ASP A 248 2.56 -11.68 12.63
N PHE A 249 1.51 -11.76 11.81
CA PHE A 249 0.13 -11.53 12.19
C PHE A 249 -0.37 -12.66 13.10
N ARG A 250 -0.72 -12.31 14.33
CA ARG A 250 -1.30 -13.22 15.32
C ARG A 250 -2.79 -12.97 15.37
N GLY A 251 -3.60 -13.96 14.96
CA GLY A 251 -5.04 -13.88 15.15
C GLY A 251 -5.39 -13.99 16.63
N THR A 252 -5.68 -12.87 17.27
CA THR A 252 -5.95 -12.78 18.72
C THR A 252 -7.43 -12.97 19.05
N ASN A 253 -8.32 -12.78 18.07
CA ASN A 253 -9.76 -12.95 18.21
C ASN A 253 -10.35 -13.76 17.04
N GLY A 254 -11.68 -13.98 17.05
CA GLY A 254 -12.36 -14.81 16.06
C GLY A 254 -12.15 -14.33 14.62
N TRP A 255 -12.43 -13.06 14.34
CA TRP A 255 -12.36 -12.54 12.98
C TRP A 255 -10.92 -12.37 12.47
N GLU A 256 -9.96 -12.04 13.34
CA GLU A 256 -8.55 -11.98 12.96
C GLU A 256 -8.02 -13.37 12.56
N ASN A 257 -8.47 -14.42 13.25
CA ASN A 257 -8.16 -15.79 12.86
C ASN A 257 -8.78 -16.17 11.51
N ASP A 258 -10.01 -15.70 11.24
CA ASP A 258 -10.67 -15.91 9.95
C ASP A 258 -9.93 -15.21 8.81
N LEU A 259 -9.48 -13.98 9.01
CA LEU A 259 -8.65 -13.27 8.05
C LEU A 259 -7.31 -13.96 7.79
N LEU A 260 -6.62 -14.38 8.85
CA LEU A 260 -5.34 -15.06 8.71
C LEU A 260 -5.48 -16.38 7.96
N ALA A 261 -6.55 -17.13 8.25
CA ALA A 261 -6.87 -18.36 7.53
C ALA A 261 -7.16 -18.08 6.05
N LEU A 262 -7.96 -17.06 5.75
CA LEU A 262 -8.24 -16.62 4.39
C LEU A 262 -6.96 -16.25 3.65
N ALA A 263 -6.13 -15.39 4.25
CA ALA A 263 -4.89 -14.90 3.66
C ALA A 263 -3.92 -16.05 3.32
N LYS A 264 -3.80 -17.05 4.20
CA LYS A 264 -2.96 -18.24 3.94
C LYS A 264 -3.48 -19.08 2.77
N MET A 265 -4.80 -19.31 2.72
CA MET A 265 -5.44 -20.05 1.62
C MET A 265 -5.27 -19.29 0.30
N ASP A 266 -5.56 -17.99 0.29
CA ASP A 266 -5.42 -17.10 -0.85
C ASP A 266 -3.99 -17.03 -1.37
N PHE A 267 -3.03 -16.87 -0.45
CA PHE A 267 -1.62 -16.82 -0.78
C PHE A 267 -1.18 -18.08 -1.52
N SER A 268 -1.61 -19.24 -1.02
CA SER A 268 -1.28 -20.55 -1.60
C SER A 268 -1.93 -20.76 -2.97
N LEU A 269 -3.21 -20.38 -3.11
CA LEU A 269 -3.96 -20.51 -4.37
C LEU A 269 -3.31 -19.69 -5.49
N VAL A 270 -3.10 -18.39 -5.24
CA VAL A 270 -2.50 -17.49 -6.22
C VAL A 270 -1.03 -17.85 -6.48
N GLN A 271 -0.29 -18.37 -5.48
CA GLN A 271 1.06 -18.89 -5.72
C GLN A 271 1.05 -20.07 -6.70
N SER A 272 0.08 -20.98 -6.60
CA SER A 272 -0.07 -22.09 -7.55
C SER A 272 -0.34 -21.59 -8.97
N ILE A 273 -1.19 -20.58 -9.11
CA ILE A 273 -1.48 -19.92 -10.40
C ILE A 273 -0.19 -19.31 -10.98
N HIS A 274 0.54 -18.50 -10.20
CA HIS A 274 1.79 -17.90 -10.65
C HIS A 274 2.84 -18.94 -11.05
N GLN A 275 2.96 -20.06 -10.32
CA GLN A 275 3.88 -21.15 -10.69
C GLN A 275 3.52 -21.78 -12.03
N THR A 276 2.23 -21.96 -12.29
CA THR A 276 1.72 -22.48 -13.56
C THR A 276 2.03 -21.50 -14.70
N GLU A 277 1.74 -20.21 -14.52
CA GLU A 277 2.04 -19.16 -15.49
C GLU A 277 3.54 -19.04 -15.78
N ILE A 278 4.38 -19.07 -14.75
CA ILE A 278 5.84 -19.04 -14.89
C ILE A 278 6.33 -20.25 -15.70
N CYS A 279 5.76 -21.44 -15.47
CA CYS A 279 6.10 -22.63 -16.24
C CYS A 279 5.77 -22.45 -17.73
N GLN A 280 4.57 -21.93 -18.04
CA GLN A 280 4.12 -21.68 -19.41
C GLN A 280 5.00 -20.62 -20.10
N VAL A 281 5.27 -19.50 -19.44
CA VAL A 281 6.14 -18.43 -19.96
C VAL A 281 7.56 -18.94 -20.17
N SER A 282 8.10 -19.73 -19.24
CA SER A 282 9.44 -20.31 -19.36
C SER A 282 9.55 -21.29 -20.53
N LYS A 283 8.50 -22.08 -20.78
CA LYS A 283 8.40 -22.96 -21.93
C LYS A 283 8.39 -22.16 -23.22
N TRP A 284 7.50 -21.18 -23.32
CA TRP A 284 7.42 -20.28 -24.48
C TRP A 284 8.75 -19.58 -24.78
N TRP A 285 9.41 -19.02 -23.76
CA TRP A 285 10.70 -18.35 -23.89
C TRP A 285 11.80 -19.29 -24.44
N ARG A 286 11.85 -20.52 -23.92
CA ARG A 286 12.81 -21.54 -24.39
C ARG A 286 12.54 -21.96 -25.82
N ASP A 287 11.27 -22.12 -26.19
CA ASP A 287 10.86 -22.57 -27.53
C ASP A 287 11.17 -21.50 -28.60
N LEU A 288 11.17 -20.21 -28.22
CA LEU A 288 11.62 -19.11 -29.09
C LEU A 288 13.14 -19.05 -29.31
N GLY A 289 13.94 -19.74 -28.48
CA GLY A 289 15.39 -19.71 -28.59
C GLY A 289 16.05 -18.41 -28.12
N LEU A 290 15.29 -17.45 -27.58
CA LEU A 290 15.80 -16.14 -27.12
C LEU A 290 16.81 -16.24 -25.97
N ALA A 291 16.86 -17.37 -25.27
CA ALA A 291 17.87 -17.64 -24.24
C ALA A 291 19.24 -18.06 -24.80
N LYS A 292 19.35 -18.30 -26.11
CA LYS A 292 20.53 -18.85 -26.79
C LYS A 292 21.20 -17.87 -27.76
N GLU A 293 20.67 -16.65 -27.90
CA GLU A 293 21.31 -15.53 -28.62
C GLU A 293 22.28 -14.77 -27.71
#